data_AF-A0A660QEN5-F1
#
_entry.id   AF-A0A660QEN5-F1
#
_cell.length_a   1.000
_cell.length_b   1.000
_cell.length_c   1.000
_cell.angle_alpha   90.00
_cell.angle_beta   90.00
_cell.angle_gamma   90.00
#
_symmetry.space_group_name_H-M   'P 1'
#
loop_
_entity.id
_entity.type
_entity.pdbx_description
1 polymer ?
#
loop_
_entity_poly.entity_id
_entity_poly.type
_entity_poly.pdbx_seq_one_letter_code
_entity_poly.pdbx_strand_id
1 'polypeptide(L)'
;MTTPLIKETFEKAEGVFQLMPVFVPRLFGEAGRRLRLHPDDYYAMGMNRGSLKERWFSSVINCNNGPHTEPDEGLSYVLPLDRNEDEKFTLRDAIAELGAVAIGDEFLEKYGTWPMYSKFFDYKGPLFHHLHLDSESAAKVDRIGKPEGYYFPPQLNNYMGDFPHTYFGFDPDTTKEAVKERLSQYEVTDNKITELSRAYRIELGTGWYTPPGVV
;
A
#
# COMPACT_ATOMS: atom_id res chain seq x y z
N MET A 1 19.84 -17.03 3.66
CA MET A 1 20.11 -16.81 2.22
C MET A 1 21.57 -16.47 2.04
N THR A 2 22.20 -16.92 0.96
CA THR A 2 23.62 -16.68 0.71
C THR A 2 23.78 -15.37 -0.05
N THR A 3 24.49 -14.40 0.54
CA THR A 3 24.96 -13.16 -0.12
C THR A 3 25.42 -13.34 -1.58
N PRO A 4 26.15 -14.43 -1.95
CA PRO A 4 26.47 -14.73 -3.34
C PRO A 4 25.28 -14.73 -4.31
N LEU A 5 24.14 -15.31 -3.94
CA LEU A 5 22.99 -15.44 -4.83
C LEU A 5 22.39 -14.09 -5.20
N ILE A 6 22.30 -13.17 -4.23
CA ILE A 6 21.75 -11.82 -4.42
C ILE A 6 22.62 -11.04 -5.41
N LYS A 7 23.94 -11.05 -5.22
CA LYS A 7 24.90 -10.34 -6.07
C LYS A 7 24.91 -10.92 -7.49
N GLU A 8 24.98 -12.24 -7.60
CA GLU A 8 24.95 -12.92 -8.89
C GLU A 8 23.64 -12.64 -9.66
N THR A 9 22.49 -12.68 -8.97
CA THR A 9 21.19 -12.35 -9.58
C THR A 9 21.18 -10.91 -10.07
N PHE A 10 21.67 -9.96 -9.28
CA PHE A 10 21.70 -8.53 -9.65
C PHE A 10 22.64 -8.27 -10.84
N GLU A 11 23.84 -8.84 -10.82
CA GLU A 11 24.84 -8.69 -11.88
C GLU A 11 24.35 -9.29 -13.21
N LYS A 12 23.86 -10.53 -13.18
CA LYS A 12 23.35 -11.20 -14.39
C LYS A 12 22.07 -10.57 -14.94
N ALA A 13 21.28 -9.94 -14.07
CA ALA A 13 20.07 -9.22 -14.47
C ALA A 13 20.33 -7.76 -14.85
N GLU A 14 21.60 -7.34 -14.93
CA GLU A 14 22.03 -5.97 -15.25
C GLU A 14 21.32 -4.91 -14.39
N GLY A 15 21.13 -5.23 -13.10
CA GLY A 15 20.51 -4.37 -12.12
C GLY A 15 18.97 -4.37 -12.10
N VAL A 16 18.30 -5.20 -12.90
CA VAL A 16 16.82 -5.26 -12.97
C VAL A 16 16.27 -6.54 -12.34
N PHE A 17 15.69 -6.42 -11.15
CA PHE A 17 15.04 -7.56 -10.49
C PHE A 17 13.66 -7.90 -11.05
N GLN A 18 13.40 -9.20 -11.23
CA GLN A 18 12.07 -9.72 -11.48
C GLN A 18 11.35 -9.96 -10.14
N LEU A 19 10.31 -9.16 -9.85
CA LEU A 19 9.53 -9.32 -8.63
C LEU A 19 8.36 -10.29 -8.81
N MET A 20 8.14 -11.14 -7.82
CA MET A 20 6.95 -11.99 -7.72
C MET A 20 5.72 -11.14 -7.34
N PRO A 21 4.51 -11.47 -7.83
CA PRO A 21 3.28 -10.82 -7.37
C PRO A 21 3.05 -11.06 -5.87
N VAL A 22 2.77 -9.99 -5.13
CA VAL A 22 2.43 -10.04 -3.70
C VAL A 22 0.99 -9.62 -3.53
N PHE A 23 0.12 -10.54 -3.11
CA PHE A 23 -1.28 -10.25 -2.81
C PHE A 23 -1.50 -10.15 -1.31
N VAL A 24 -2.31 -9.19 -0.88
CA VAL A 24 -2.56 -8.94 0.55
C VAL A 24 -4.08 -8.97 0.81
N PRO A 25 -4.55 -9.77 1.79
CA PRO A 25 -5.95 -9.86 2.16
C PRO A 25 -6.32 -8.71 3.09
N ARG A 26 -7.60 -8.29 3.07
CA ARG A 26 -8.12 -7.30 4.02
C ARG A 26 -9.47 -7.75 4.55
N LEU A 27 -9.74 -7.47 5.82
CA LEU A 27 -11.01 -7.83 6.46
C LEU A 27 -12.19 -6.93 6.06
N PHE A 28 -11.93 -5.67 5.78
CA PHE A 28 -12.96 -4.65 5.52
C PHE A 28 -13.16 -4.40 4.01
N GLY A 29 -14.41 -4.15 3.60
CA GLY A 29 -14.76 -3.84 2.22
C GLY A 29 -14.79 -5.05 1.28
N GLU A 30 -15.45 -4.90 0.14
CA GLU A 30 -15.56 -5.92 -0.91
C GLU A 30 -14.42 -5.80 -1.93
N ALA A 31 -13.95 -6.93 -2.46
CA ALA A 31 -12.96 -6.94 -3.53
C ALA A 31 -13.58 -6.44 -4.85
N GLY A 32 -12.87 -5.54 -5.53
CA GLY A 32 -13.27 -5.02 -6.85
C GLY A 32 -12.94 -5.97 -8.01
N ARG A 33 -12.30 -7.09 -7.75
CA ARG A 33 -12.00 -8.14 -8.74
C ARG A 33 -11.20 -7.69 -9.99
N ARG A 34 -10.45 -6.59 -9.89
CA ARG A 34 -9.50 -6.09 -10.89
C ARG A 34 -8.09 -6.68 -10.74
N LEU A 35 -7.80 -7.39 -9.66
CA LEU A 35 -6.53 -8.11 -9.45
C LEU A 35 -6.28 -9.26 -10.45
N ARG A 36 -7.28 -9.62 -11.28
CA ARG A 36 -7.21 -10.69 -12.30
C ARG A 36 -6.90 -12.09 -11.73
N LEU A 37 -7.32 -12.33 -10.50
CA LEU A 37 -7.27 -13.65 -9.86
C LEU A 37 -8.43 -14.53 -10.35
N HIS A 38 -8.27 -15.86 -10.27
CA HIS A 38 -9.40 -16.77 -10.44
C HIS A 38 -10.47 -16.46 -9.36
N PRO A 39 -11.78 -16.54 -9.67
CA PRO A 39 -12.84 -16.25 -8.69
C PRO A 39 -12.72 -17.01 -7.36
N ASP A 40 -12.21 -18.24 -7.39
CA ASP A 40 -12.05 -19.09 -6.19
C ASP A 40 -10.83 -18.70 -5.33
N ASP A 41 -9.88 -17.93 -5.89
CA ASP A 41 -8.63 -17.59 -5.21
C ASP A 41 -8.73 -16.33 -4.34
N TYR A 42 -9.84 -15.58 -4.41
CA TYR A 42 -9.98 -14.33 -3.65
C TYR A 42 -9.88 -14.55 -2.13
N TYR A 43 -10.07 -15.78 -1.65
CA TYR A 43 -9.96 -16.15 -0.25
C TYR A 43 -8.87 -17.22 -0.01
N ALA A 44 -7.85 -17.29 -0.88
CA ALA A 44 -6.77 -18.27 -0.77
C ALA A 44 -6.03 -18.25 0.57
N MET A 45 -6.05 -17.11 1.28
CA MET A 45 -5.44 -16.96 2.62
C MET A 45 -6.43 -17.23 3.77
N GLY A 46 -7.63 -17.72 3.47
CA GLY A 46 -8.66 -18.04 4.46
C GLY A 46 -9.70 -16.93 4.65
N MET A 47 -10.94 -17.32 4.90
CA MET A 47 -12.08 -16.40 5.09
C MET A 47 -11.87 -15.43 6.26
N ASN A 48 -11.17 -15.87 7.31
CA ASN A 48 -10.83 -15.06 8.49
C ASN A 48 -9.76 -13.99 8.21
N ARG A 49 -9.12 -14.00 7.04
CA ARG A 49 -8.23 -12.92 6.58
C ARG A 49 -8.95 -11.93 5.67
N GLY A 50 -10.14 -12.29 5.20
CA GLY A 50 -10.90 -11.55 4.19
C GLY A 50 -10.36 -11.77 2.78
N SER A 51 -10.95 -11.07 1.81
CA SER A 51 -10.56 -11.25 0.40
C SER A 51 -9.26 -10.52 0.05
N LEU A 52 -8.54 -11.04 -0.94
CA LEU A 52 -7.40 -10.39 -1.58
C LEU A 52 -7.87 -9.11 -2.28
N LYS A 53 -7.30 -7.97 -1.86
CA LYS A 53 -7.73 -6.62 -2.27
C LYS A 53 -6.58 -5.68 -2.59
N GLU A 54 -5.36 -6.05 -2.25
CA GLU A 54 -4.20 -5.26 -2.57
C GLU A 54 -3.16 -6.13 -3.28
N ARG A 55 -2.48 -5.56 -4.27
CA ARG A 55 -1.23 -6.10 -4.80
C ARG A 55 -0.10 -5.12 -4.50
N TRP A 56 0.91 -5.58 -3.78
CA TRP A 56 2.04 -4.74 -3.38
C TRP A 56 3.19 -4.90 -4.38
N PHE A 57 3.87 -3.79 -4.68
CA PHE A 57 5.02 -3.75 -5.59
C PHE A 57 6.19 -3.12 -4.87
N SER A 58 7.37 -3.72 -5.04
CA SER A 58 8.65 -3.24 -4.50
C SER A 58 8.60 -2.93 -2.99
N SER A 59 7.90 -3.75 -2.22
CA SER A 59 7.78 -3.58 -0.78
C SER A 59 8.95 -4.23 -0.05
N VAL A 60 9.57 -3.46 0.84
CA VAL A 60 10.56 -3.93 1.81
C VAL A 60 10.02 -3.93 3.25
N ILE A 61 8.73 -3.67 3.41
CA ILE A 61 8.06 -3.51 4.70
C ILE A 61 6.99 -4.57 4.86
N ASN A 62 6.90 -5.13 6.06
CA ASN A 62 5.82 -6.04 6.41
C ASN A 62 4.48 -5.30 6.46
N CYS A 63 3.44 -5.98 5.97
CA CYS A 63 2.09 -5.53 6.14
C CYS A 63 1.70 -5.56 7.63
N ASN A 64 0.93 -4.58 8.07
CA ASN A 64 0.24 -4.65 9.35
C ASN A 64 -1.23 -5.01 9.08
N ASN A 65 -1.59 -6.27 9.31
CA ASN A 65 -2.89 -6.82 8.93
C ASN A 65 -3.58 -7.56 10.09
N GLY A 66 -3.27 -7.16 11.34
CA GLY A 66 -3.84 -7.76 12.54
C GLY A 66 -3.11 -9.04 13.02
N PRO A 67 -3.70 -9.76 13.99
CA PRO A 67 -3.02 -10.83 14.73
C PRO A 67 -2.68 -12.07 13.91
N HIS A 68 -3.29 -12.25 12.75
CA HIS A 68 -3.04 -13.37 11.85
C HIS A 68 -2.06 -13.02 10.72
N THR A 69 -1.44 -11.85 10.74
CA THR A 69 -0.46 -11.45 9.71
C THR A 69 0.72 -12.42 9.70
N GLU A 70 1.07 -12.95 8.53
CA GLU A 70 2.24 -13.81 8.39
C GLU A 70 3.56 -13.00 8.52
N PRO A 71 4.66 -13.63 8.98
CA PRO A 71 5.92 -12.92 9.27
C PRO A 71 6.55 -12.17 8.09
N ASP A 72 6.21 -12.53 6.86
CA ASP A 72 6.72 -11.97 5.62
C ASP A 72 5.61 -11.32 4.77
N GLU A 73 4.38 -11.25 5.27
CA GLU A 73 3.25 -10.73 4.50
C GLU A 73 3.52 -9.31 4.01
N GLY A 74 3.28 -9.07 2.72
CA GLY A 74 3.50 -7.78 2.08
C GLY A 74 4.93 -7.55 1.60
N LEU A 75 5.92 -8.37 1.93
CA LEU A 75 7.27 -8.25 1.37
C LEU A 75 7.27 -8.67 -0.10
N SER A 76 7.94 -7.88 -0.95
CA SER A 76 8.22 -8.29 -2.33
C SER A 76 9.37 -9.28 -2.38
N TYR A 77 9.17 -10.34 -3.15
CA TYR A 77 10.18 -11.36 -3.43
C TYR A 77 10.78 -11.14 -4.81
N VAL A 78 12.09 -11.31 -4.91
CA VAL A 78 12.84 -11.41 -6.16
C VAL A 78 12.89 -12.87 -6.56
N LEU A 79 12.52 -13.14 -7.81
CA LEU A 79 12.68 -14.45 -8.43
C LEU A 79 14.06 -14.51 -9.10
N PRO A 80 14.91 -15.51 -8.79
CA PRO A 80 16.17 -15.71 -9.50
C PRO A 80 15.96 -15.92 -11.01
N LEU A 81 17.01 -15.69 -11.81
CA LEU A 81 16.91 -15.72 -13.28
C LEU A 81 16.55 -17.10 -13.85
N ASP A 82 16.97 -18.17 -13.18
CA ASP A 82 16.59 -19.55 -13.52
C ASP A 82 15.16 -19.91 -13.09
N ARG A 83 14.48 -18.98 -12.41
CA ARG A 83 13.11 -19.09 -11.90
C ARG A 83 12.92 -20.15 -10.82
N ASN A 84 13.99 -20.53 -10.12
CA ASN A 84 13.88 -21.41 -8.98
C ASN A 84 13.21 -20.70 -7.78
N GLU A 85 11.94 -21.01 -7.53
CA GLU A 85 11.16 -20.41 -6.45
C GLU A 85 11.66 -20.78 -5.04
N ASP A 86 12.39 -21.89 -4.89
CA ASP A 86 12.98 -22.29 -3.61
C ASP A 86 14.16 -21.40 -3.22
N GLU A 87 14.75 -20.71 -4.20
CA GLU A 87 15.86 -19.77 -4.03
C GLU A 87 15.42 -18.31 -4.05
N LYS A 88 14.09 -18.04 -4.04
CA LYS A 88 13.59 -16.67 -3.93
C LYS A 88 14.11 -15.97 -2.68
N PHE A 89 14.31 -14.66 -2.79
CA PHE A 89 14.77 -13.82 -1.70
C PHE A 89 13.95 -12.54 -1.61
N THR A 90 13.86 -11.93 -0.42
CA THR A 90 13.09 -10.70 -0.28
C THR A 90 13.85 -9.52 -0.91
N LEU A 91 13.11 -8.57 -1.48
CA LEU A 91 13.68 -7.30 -1.91
C LEU A 91 14.34 -6.59 -0.72
N ARG A 92 13.78 -6.72 0.48
CA ARG A 92 14.38 -6.18 1.70
C ARG A 92 15.81 -6.67 1.91
N ASP A 93 16.02 -7.99 1.81
CA ASP A 93 17.35 -8.59 1.98
C ASP A 93 18.29 -8.19 0.83
N ALA A 94 17.76 -8.10 -0.40
CA ALA A 94 18.52 -7.62 -1.55
C ALA A 94 19.03 -6.18 -1.34
N ILE A 95 18.17 -5.28 -0.87
CA ILE A 95 18.54 -3.88 -0.59
C ILE A 95 19.51 -3.79 0.59
N ALA A 96 19.33 -4.60 1.64
CA ALA A 96 20.23 -4.63 2.77
C ALA A 96 21.65 -5.11 2.38
N GLU A 97 21.75 -6.08 1.48
CA GLU A 97 23.04 -6.60 1.00
C GLU A 97 23.72 -5.67 -0.02
N LEU A 98 22.96 -5.13 -0.98
CA LEU A 98 23.51 -4.34 -2.09
C LEU A 98 23.74 -2.87 -1.72
N GLY A 99 22.93 -2.32 -0.80
CA GLY A 99 23.02 -0.93 -0.38
C GLY A 99 23.02 0.04 -1.57
N ALA A 100 24.04 0.91 -1.61
CA ALA A 100 24.18 1.95 -2.63
C ALA A 100 24.30 1.40 -4.05
N VAL A 101 24.76 0.16 -4.25
CA VAL A 101 24.80 -0.48 -5.57
C VAL A 101 23.39 -0.64 -6.16
N ALA A 102 22.38 -0.86 -5.31
CA ALA A 102 21.00 -1.01 -5.75
C ALA A 102 20.22 0.32 -5.78
N ILE A 103 20.46 1.23 -4.83
CA ILE A 103 19.60 2.42 -4.63
C ILE A 103 20.33 3.76 -4.79
N GLY A 104 21.65 3.75 -4.97
CA GLY A 104 22.49 4.94 -5.01
C GLY A 104 22.86 5.47 -3.63
N ASP A 105 23.99 6.18 -3.56
CA ASP A 105 24.53 6.72 -2.32
C ASP A 105 23.57 7.74 -1.66
N GLU A 106 22.97 8.63 -2.46
CA GLU A 106 22.05 9.67 -1.96
C GLU A 106 20.86 9.06 -1.20
N PHE A 107 20.24 8.00 -1.75
CA PHE A 107 19.08 7.37 -1.15
C PHE A 107 19.48 6.55 0.08
N LEU A 108 20.61 5.85 0.02
CA LEU A 108 21.10 5.10 1.17
C LEU A 108 21.45 6.05 2.33
N GLU A 109 22.14 7.16 2.07
CA GLU A 109 22.47 8.16 3.08
C GLU A 109 21.21 8.78 3.70
N LYS A 110 20.23 9.15 2.86
CA LYS A 110 19.04 9.86 3.30
C LYS A 110 18.00 8.98 4.02
N TYR A 111 17.81 7.75 3.55
CA TYR A 111 16.71 6.90 4.00
C TYR A 111 17.18 5.60 4.68
N GLY A 112 18.46 5.22 4.53
CA GLY A 112 19.02 3.98 5.05
C GLY A 112 18.52 2.70 4.37
N THR A 113 17.51 2.80 3.50
CA THR A 113 16.88 1.67 2.81
C THR A 113 16.04 2.17 1.63
N TRP A 114 15.33 1.26 0.98
CA TRP A 114 14.37 1.53 -0.08
C TRP A 114 13.16 2.32 0.46
N PRO A 115 12.96 3.59 0.05
CA PRO A 115 12.07 4.52 0.76
C PRO A 115 10.61 4.51 0.28
N MET A 116 10.27 3.65 -0.68
CA MET A 116 8.97 3.68 -1.34
C MET A 116 8.45 2.28 -1.58
N TYR A 117 7.13 2.12 -1.69
CA TYR A 117 6.51 0.97 -2.32
C TYR A 117 5.16 1.42 -2.87
N SER A 118 4.61 0.68 -3.82
CA SER A 118 3.29 1.00 -4.37
C SER A 118 2.32 -0.15 -4.16
N LYS A 119 1.04 0.17 -4.20
CA LYS A 119 -0.05 -0.78 -4.01
C LYS A 119 -1.05 -0.56 -5.12
N PHE A 120 -1.49 -1.65 -5.74
CA PHE A 120 -2.73 -1.62 -6.49
C PHE A 120 -3.88 -1.97 -5.54
N PHE A 121 -4.67 -0.95 -5.21
CA PHE A 121 -5.85 -1.04 -4.35
C PHE A 121 -7.07 -1.43 -5.18
N ASP A 122 -7.67 -2.57 -4.87
CA ASP A 122 -8.80 -3.14 -5.62
C ASP A 122 -10.04 -3.33 -4.74
N TYR A 123 -10.64 -2.21 -4.34
CA TYR A 123 -11.87 -2.17 -3.56
C TYR A 123 -13.06 -1.87 -4.46
N LYS A 124 -14.17 -2.59 -4.26
CA LYS A 124 -15.42 -2.35 -4.98
C LYS A 124 -16.11 -1.08 -4.48
N GLY A 125 -16.18 -0.91 -3.15
CA GLY A 125 -16.73 0.28 -2.49
C GLY A 125 -15.65 1.23 -1.98
N PRO A 126 -16.05 2.37 -1.38
CA PRO A 126 -15.11 3.32 -0.80
C PRO A 126 -14.40 2.72 0.42
N LEU A 127 -13.16 3.15 0.65
CA LEU A 127 -12.43 2.85 1.88
C LEU A 127 -12.93 3.78 3.01
N PHE A 128 -12.68 3.41 4.26
CA PHE A 128 -12.98 4.26 5.42
C PHE A 128 -12.22 5.59 5.33
N HIS A 129 -12.83 6.64 5.88
CA HIS A 129 -12.19 7.95 5.99
C HIS A 129 -11.02 7.89 6.98
N HIS A 130 -9.86 8.40 6.60
CA HIS A 130 -8.62 8.26 7.36
C HIS A 130 -7.66 9.43 7.12
N LEU A 131 -6.67 9.54 7.99
CA LEU A 131 -5.63 10.57 7.95
C LEU A 131 -4.24 9.91 7.91
N HIS A 132 -3.34 10.55 7.17
CA HIS A 132 -1.91 10.29 7.25
C HIS A 132 -1.20 11.47 7.92
N LEU A 133 -0.52 11.18 9.03
CA LEU A 133 0.19 12.19 9.81
C LEU A 133 1.41 12.71 9.04
N ASP A 134 1.69 14.01 9.21
CA ASP A 134 2.98 14.58 8.83
C ASP A 134 4.11 14.02 9.71
N SER A 135 5.36 14.29 9.34
CA SER A 135 6.52 13.75 10.05
C SER A 135 6.58 14.22 11.50
N GLU A 136 6.17 15.47 11.79
CA GLU A 136 6.18 16.00 13.17
C GLU A 136 5.15 15.28 14.06
N SER A 137 3.93 15.07 13.55
CA SER A 137 2.86 14.43 14.28
C SER A 137 3.04 12.92 14.37
N ALA A 138 3.56 12.28 13.32
CA ALA A 138 3.88 10.86 13.33
C ALA A 138 4.99 10.53 14.34
N ALA A 139 5.99 11.40 14.49
CA ALA A 139 7.07 11.22 15.45
C ALA A 139 6.57 11.19 16.91
N LYS A 140 5.44 11.84 17.21
CA LYS A 140 4.80 11.82 18.55
C LYS A 140 4.27 10.43 18.93
N VAL A 141 4.17 9.51 17.98
CA VAL A 141 3.72 8.12 18.16
C VAL A 141 4.73 7.10 17.60
N ASP A 142 6.00 7.49 17.50
CA ASP A 142 7.09 6.66 16.99
C ASP A 142 6.81 6.08 15.59
N ARG A 143 6.24 6.91 14.71
CA ARG A 143 5.97 6.59 13.31
C ARG A 143 6.56 7.65 12.38
N ILE A 144 6.66 7.30 11.10
CA ILE A 144 7.08 8.21 10.05
C ILE A 144 5.87 8.83 9.35
N GLY A 145 6.04 10.04 8.83
CA GLY A 145 5.01 10.68 8.02
C GLY A 145 4.73 9.86 6.75
N LYS A 146 3.50 9.92 6.25
CA LYS A 146 3.06 9.09 5.12
C LYS A 146 2.44 9.92 4.00
N PRO A 147 3.26 10.59 3.17
CA PRO A 147 2.78 11.17 1.92
C PRO A 147 2.36 10.04 0.97
N GLU A 148 1.32 10.27 0.17
CA GLU A 148 0.88 9.30 -0.84
C GLU A 148 0.64 9.95 -2.19
N GLY A 149 0.78 9.13 -3.23
CA GLY A 149 0.42 9.47 -4.60
C GLY A 149 -0.55 8.41 -5.13
N TYR A 150 -1.67 8.86 -5.64
CA TYR A 150 -2.69 8.04 -6.27
C TYR A 150 -2.59 8.19 -7.78
N TYR A 151 -2.71 7.08 -8.50
CA TYR A 151 -2.86 7.05 -9.95
C TYR A 151 -3.90 6.00 -10.31
N PHE A 152 -4.79 6.33 -11.26
CA PHE A 152 -5.88 5.45 -11.69
C PHE A 152 -5.62 4.91 -13.09
N PRO A 153 -4.79 3.86 -13.24
CA PRO A 153 -4.38 3.34 -14.55
C PRO A 153 -5.59 2.80 -15.34
N PRO A 154 -5.88 3.31 -16.55
CA PRO A 154 -6.96 2.79 -17.40
C PRO A 154 -6.82 1.28 -17.70
N GLN A 155 -5.59 0.78 -17.78
CA GLN A 155 -5.28 -0.60 -18.15
C GLN A 155 -5.61 -1.61 -17.03
N LEU A 156 -5.70 -1.14 -15.78
CA LEU A 156 -6.03 -1.99 -14.63
C LEU A 156 -7.45 -1.75 -14.10
N ASN A 157 -8.14 -0.71 -14.58
CA ASN A 157 -9.50 -0.35 -14.16
C ASN A 157 -10.48 -0.52 -15.32
N ASN A 158 -10.99 -1.75 -15.50
CA ASN A 158 -12.02 -2.06 -16.50
C ASN A 158 -13.42 -1.55 -16.11
N TYR A 159 -13.63 -1.23 -14.84
CA TYR A 159 -14.81 -0.54 -14.33
C TYR A 159 -14.44 0.24 -13.04
N MET A 160 -15.34 1.11 -12.58
CA MET A 160 -15.01 2.12 -11.57
C MET A 160 -15.38 1.77 -10.11
N GLY A 161 -16.00 0.62 -9.86
CA GLY A 161 -16.57 0.31 -8.55
C GLY A 161 -17.92 0.99 -8.29
N ASP A 162 -18.39 0.89 -7.05
CA ASP A 162 -19.72 1.35 -6.61
C ASP A 162 -19.73 2.86 -6.28
N PHE A 163 -18.58 3.43 -5.95
CA PHE A 163 -18.44 4.84 -5.60
C PHE A 163 -17.18 5.44 -6.27
N PRO A 164 -17.29 5.92 -7.52
CA PRO A 164 -16.15 6.43 -8.29
C PRO A 164 -15.79 7.87 -7.91
N HIS A 165 -15.77 8.15 -6.61
CA HIS A 165 -15.36 9.41 -6.03
C HIS A 165 -14.45 9.15 -4.83
N THR A 166 -13.61 10.11 -4.50
CA THR A 166 -12.72 10.06 -3.33
C THR A 166 -12.93 11.31 -2.49
N TYR A 167 -12.87 11.16 -1.17
CA TYR A 167 -12.95 12.28 -0.25
C TYR A 167 -11.55 12.84 0.02
N PHE A 168 -11.39 14.16 -0.11
CA PHE A 168 -10.16 14.86 0.26
C PHE A 168 -10.47 16.19 0.92
N GLY A 169 -9.98 16.38 2.14
CA GLY A 169 -10.21 17.62 2.85
C GLY A 169 -11.61 17.67 3.45
N PHE A 170 -11.72 18.38 4.57
CA PHE A 170 -13.00 18.89 5.01
C PHE A 170 -13.44 20.07 4.13
N ASP A 171 -14.74 20.33 4.10
CA ASP A 171 -15.26 21.57 3.54
C ASP A 171 -14.64 22.77 4.30
N PRO A 172 -14.21 23.86 3.64
CA PRO A 172 -13.66 25.05 4.28
C PRO A 172 -14.53 25.66 5.39
N ASP A 173 -15.85 25.44 5.36
CA ASP A 173 -16.76 25.91 6.41
C ASP A 173 -16.79 24.99 7.64
N THR A 174 -16.11 23.84 7.59
CA THR A 174 -16.03 22.87 8.68
C THR A 174 -15.17 23.39 9.83
N THR A 175 -15.71 23.34 11.05
CA THR A 175 -14.99 23.71 12.26
C THR A 175 -14.32 22.50 12.93
N LYS A 176 -13.26 22.74 13.70
CA LYS A 176 -12.59 21.69 14.49
C LYS A 176 -13.55 21.08 15.52
N GLU A 177 -14.45 21.87 16.06
CA GLU A 177 -15.47 21.47 17.02
C GLU A 177 -16.44 20.47 16.39
N ALA A 178 -16.92 20.72 15.17
CA ALA A 178 -17.78 19.79 14.44
C ALA A 178 -17.07 18.46 14.17
N VAL A 179 -15.79 18.50 13.77
CA VAL A 179 -14.99 17.26 13.56
C VAL A 179 -14.85 16.49 14.88
N LYS A 180 -14.53 17.16 15.98
CA LYS A 180 -14.43 16.54 17.31
C LYS A 180 -15.75 15.92 17.76
N GLU A 181 -16.87 16.59 17.51
CA GLU A 181 -18.20 16.06 17.81
C GLU A 181 -18.45 14.76 17.05
N ARG A 182 -18.19 14.70 15.74
CA ARG A 182 -18.30 13.44 14.98
C ARG A 182 -17.36 12.37 15.53
N LEU A 183 -16.09 12.71 15.79
CA LEU A 183 -15.12 11.74 16.32
C LEU A 183 -15.52 11.18 17.70
N SER A 184 -16.17 11.97 18.56
CA SER A 184 -16.65 11.48 19.86
C SER A 184 -17.70 10.37 19.76
N GLN A 185 -18.35 10.21 18.61
CA GLN A 185 -19.35 9.19 18.34
C GLN A 185 -18.77 7.89 17.74
N TYR A 186 -17.44 7.81 17.55
CA TYR A 186 -16.77 6.72 16.82
C TYR A 186 -17.12 5.31 17.30
N GLU A 187 -17.24 5.11 18.62
CA GLU A 187 -17.55 3.79 19.20
C GLU A 187 -19.06 3.51 19.33
N VAL A 188 -19.91 4.49 19.02
CA VAL A 188 -21.36 4.43 19.31
C VAL A 188 -22.19 4.29 18.02
N THR A 189 -21.83 5.01 16.96
CA THR A 189 -22.62 5.04 15.72
C THR A 189 -21.75 5.37 14.51
N ASP A 190 -22.34 5.29 13.31
CA ASP A 190 -21.77 5.94 12.14
C ASP A 190 -21.73 7.44 12.41
N ASN A 191 -20.51 7.97 12.62
CA ASN A 191 -20.30 9.37 12.92
C ASN A 191 -20.57 10.29 11.73
N LYS A 192 -20.75 9.73 10.52
CA LYS A 192 -21.00 10.45 9.27
C LYS A 192 -19.99 11.58 9.04
N ILE A 193 -18.72 11.36 9.39
CA ILE A 193 -17.65 12.36 9.24
C ILE A 193 -17.48 12.84 7.79
N THR A 194 -17.86 12.01 6.82
CA THR A 194 -17.84 12.34 5.39
C THR A 194 -18.84 13.43 4.99
N GLU A 195 -19.88 13.71 5.80
CA GLU A 195 -20.77 14.86 5.60
C GLU A 195 -20.06 16.20 5.78
N LEU A 196 -18.90 16.20 6.47
CA LEU A 196 -18.04 17.37 6.63
C LEU A 196 -16.98 17.49 5.52
N SER A 197 -16.92 16.54 4.59
CA SER A 197 -15.85 16.41 3.59
C SER A 197 -16.32 16.70 2.17
N ARG A 198 -15.37 16.86 1.25
CA ARG A 198 -15.62 17.06 -0.18
C ARG A 198 -15.21 15.83 -0.98
N ALA A 199 -16.14 15.35 -1.80
CA ALA A 199 -15.89 14.26 -2.74
C ALA A 199 -15.49 14.79 -4.13
N TYR A 200 -14.49 14.15 -4.72
CA TYR A 200 -13.97 14.44 -6.06
C TYR A 200 -14.17 13.23 -6.95
N ARG A 201 -14.65 13.44 -8.18
CA ARG A 201 -14.84 12.38 -9.16
C ARG A 201 -13.48 11.82 -9.61
N ILE A 202 -13.39 10.50 -9.68
CA ILE A 202 -12.21 9.80 -10.22
C ILE A 202 -12.25 9.80 -11.75
N GLU A 203 -11.13 10.18 -12.35
CA GLU A 203 -10.89 10.09 -13.79
C GLU A 203 -9.71 9.16 -14.06
N LEU A 204 -9.91 8.15 -14.91
CA LEU A 204 -8.85 7.22 -15.28
C LEU A 204 -7.74 7.95 -16.07
N GLY A 205 -6.50 7.55 -15.87
CA GLY A 205 -5.32 8.22 -16.44
C GLY A 205 -4.89 9.47 -15.67
N THR A 206 -5.60 9.82 -14.60
CA THR A 206 -5.23 10.92 -13.69
C THR A 206 -4.83 10.38 -12.31
N GLY A 207 -4.46 11.29 -11.43
CA GLY A 207 -3.98 10.97 -10.09
C GLY A 207 -3.95 12.18 -9.18
N TRP A 208 -3.68 11.94 -7.91
CA TRP A 208 -3.52 12.99 -6.90
C TRP A 208 -2.27 12.75 -6.09
N TYR A 209 -1.57 13.83 -5.76
CA TYR A 209 -0.66 13.82 -4.63
C TYR A 209 -1.44 14.22 -3.39
N THR A 210 -1.42 13.37 -2.36
CA THR A 210 -2.09 13.63 -1.09
C THR A 210 -1.02 13.91 -0.04
N PRO A 211 -0.72 15.19 0.24
CA PRO A 211 0.23 15.53 1.28
C PRO A 211 -0.29 15.05 2.64
N PRO A 212 0.61 14.73 3.58
CA PRO A 212 0.22 14.40 4.94
C PRO A 212 -0.60 15.54 5.57
N GLY A 213 -1.54 15.20 6.44
CA GLY A 213 -2.43 16.19 7.07
C GLY A 213 -3.70 16.50 6.29
N VAL A 214 -3.83 16.06 5.04
CA VAL A 214 -5.10 16.11 4.31
C VAL A 214 -6.03 15.04 4.88
N VAL A 215 -7.17 15.48 5.40
CA VAL A 215 -8.27 14.64 5.91
C VAL A 215 -9.43 14.71 4.95
#